data_AF-A0A7Z0M7F9-F1
#
_entry.id   AF-A0A7Z0M7F9-F1
#
_cell.length_a   1.000
_cell.length_b   1.000
_cell.length_c   1.000
_cell.angle_alpha   90.00
_cell.angle_beta   90.00
_cell.angle_gamma   90.00
#
_symmetry.space_group_name_H-M   'P 1'
#
loop_
_entity.id
_entity.type
_entity.pdbx_description
1 polymer ?
#
loop_
_entity_poly.entity_id
_entity_poly.type
_entity_poly.pdbx_seq_one_letter_code
_entity_poly.pdbx_strand_id
1 'polypeptide(L)' 'FHTFRKNKDKVCNALELPYSNARLEATNNLIKVIKRNAFGFRNFDNFKKRIFLALNTKREKEQVVLSRL' A
#
# COMPACT_ATOMS: atom_id res chain seq x y z
N PHE A 1 18.48 17.36 16.16
CA PHE A 1 19.25 16.70 15.07
C PHE A 1 19.53 15.20 15.26
N HIS A 2 19.23 14.58 16.42
CA HIS A 2 19.55 13.16 16.66
C HIS A 2 18.85 12.18 15.68
N THR A 3 17.55 12.36 15.42
CA THR A 3 16.77 11.51 14.51
C THR A 3 17.25 11.57 13.06
N PHE A 4 17.66 12.76 12.60
CA PHE A 4 18.23 12.94 11.26
C PHE A 4 19.57 12.21 11.12
N ARG A 5 20.48 12.39 12.09
CA ARG A 5 21.77 11.67 12.10
C ARG A 5 21.59 10.16 12.14
N LYS A 6 20.61 9.65 12.90
CA LYS A 6 20.31 8.20 13.00
C LYS A 6 19.74 7.60 11.70
N ASN A 7 19.10 8.40 10.84
CA ASN A 7 18.49 7.91 9.60
C ASN A 7 19.22 8.39 8.33
N LYS A 8 20.43 8.95 8.46
CA LYS A 8 21.19 9.50 7.33
C LYS A 8 21.33 8.51 6.17
N ASP A 9 21.67 7.26 6.47
CA ASP A 9 21.88 6.24 5.44
C ASP A 9 20.59 5.91 4.69
N LYS A 10 19.44 5.95 5.37
CA LYS A 10 18.13 5.76 4.71
C LYS A 10 17.78 6.91 3.78
N VAL A 11 18.19 8.13 4.13
CA VAL A 11 18.00 9.31 3.28
C VAL A 11 18.88 9.20 2.04
N CYS A 12 20.15 8.80 2.17
CA CYS A 12 21.03 8.54 1.03
C CYS A 12 20.46 7.44 0.13
N ASN A 13 20.04 6.31 0.69
CA ASN A 13 19.43 5.21 -0.07
C ASN A 13 18.16 5.64 -0.82
N ALA A 14 17.35 6.54 -0.26
CA ALA A 14 16.15 7.06 -0.92
C ALA A 14 16.45 7.98 -2.11
N LEU A 15 17.66 8.59 -2.15
CA LEU A 15 18.11 9.42 -3.27
C LEU A 15 18.78 8.57 -4.37
N GLU A 16 19.45 7.49 -4.00
CA GLU A 16 20.19 6.63 -4.93
C GLU A 16 19.30 5.57 -5.60
N LEU A 17 18.32 5.04 -4.88
CA LEU A 17 17.46 3.98 -5.42
C LEU A 17 16.34 4.57 -6.29
N PRO A 18 16.00 3.94 -7.43
CA PRO A 18 14.90 4.37 -8.30
C PRO A 18 13.51 4.06 -7.71
N TYR A 19 13.44 3.68 -6.44
CA TYR A 19 12.21 3.19 -5.83
C TYR A 19 11.33 4.36 -5.34
N SER A 20 10.10 4.43 -5.87
CA SER A 20 9.13 5.42 -5.42
C SER A 20 8.25 4.90 -4.29
N ASN A 21 8.03 5.73 -3.26
CA ASN A 21 7.08 5.47 -2.18
C ASN A 21 5.61 5.49 -2.64
N ALA A 22 5.32 5.93 -3.88
CA ALA A 22 3.96 6.09 -4.38
C ALA A 22 3.12 4.80 -4.31
N ARG A 23 3.72 3.64 -4.64
CA ARG A 23 3.03 2.35 -4.61
C ARG A 23 2.71 1.89 -3.18
N LEU A 24 3.58 2.20 -2.22
CA LEU A 24 3.37 1.91 -0.81
C LEU A 24 2.26 2.80 -0.24
N GLU A 25 2.29 4.10 -0.52
CA GLU A 25 1.25 5.05 -0.11
C GLU A 25 -0.12 4.69 -0.67
N ALA A 26 -0.21 4.34 -1.96
CA ALA A 26 -1.46 3.91 -2.58
C ALA A 26 -2.06 2.68 -1.86
N THR A 27 -1.20 1.73 -1.48
CA THR A 27 -1.61 0.52 -0.76
C THR A 27 -2.05 0.85 0.68
N ASN A 28 -1.28 1.67 1.39
CA ASN A 28 -1.60 2.11 2.75
C ASN A 28 -2.93 2.87 2.81
N ASN A 29 -3.20 3.74 1.84
CA ASN A 29 -4.45 4.48 1.75
C ASN A 29 -5.64 3.57 1.50
N LEU A 30 -5.50 2.55 0.64
CA LEU A 30 -6.53 1.54 0.44
C LEU A 30 -6.84 0.78 1.74
N ILE A 31 -5.81 0.34 2.47
CA ILE A 31 -5.98 -0.36 3.76
C ILE A 31 -6.68 0.54 4.77
N LYS A 32 -6.31 1.84 4.85
CA LYS A 32 -6.98 2.81 5.73
C LYS A 32 -8.47 2.96 5.38
N VAL A 33 -8.82 3.02 4.09
CA VAL A 33 -10.22 3.08 3.63
C VAL A 33 -10.98 1.80 4.01
N ILE A 34 -10.39 0.63 3.78
CA ILE A 34 -11.02 -0.65 4.15
C ILE A 34 -11.22 -0.73 5.66
N LYS A 35 -10.23 -0.30 6.46
CA LYS A 35 -10.32 -0.25 7.92
C LYS A 35 -11.44 0.68 8.39
N ARG A 36 -11.61 1.85 7.76
CA ARG A 36 -12.68 2.80 8.07
C ARG A 36 -14.06 2.24 7.75
N ASN A 37 -14.21 1.58 6.61
CA ASN A 37 -15.48 0.99 6.17
C ASN A 37 -15.84 -0.32 6.90
N ALA A 38 -14.89 -0.88 7.65
CA ALA A 38 -15.07 -2.17 8.31
C ALA A 38 -15.89 -2.11 9.60
N PHE A 39 -16.11 -0.92 10.19
CA PHE A 39 -16.80 -0.71 11.48
C PHE A 39 -16.57 -1.83 12.51
N GLY A 40 -15.30 -2.24 12.68
CA GLY A 40 -14.90 -3.26 13.65
C GLY A 40 -15.01 -4.70 13.14
N PHE A 41 -14.17 -5.09 12.17
CA PHE A 41 -13.82 -6.50 12.01
C PHE A 41 -13.34 -7.05 13.37
N ARG A 42 -14.19 -7.83 14.06
CA ARG A 42 -13.80 -8.52 15.30
C ARG A 42 -12.71 -9.56 15.05
N ASN A 43 -12.62 -10.07 13.82
CA ASN A 43 -11.63 -11.05 13.40
C ASN A 43 -10.66 -10.43 12.37
N PHE A 44 -9.37 -10.43 12.70
CA PHE A 44 -8.30 -9.91 11.86
C PHE A 44 -8.10 -10.69 10.55
N ASP A 45 -8.39 -11.99 10.53
CA ASP A 45 -8.31 -12.79 9.30
C ASP A 45 -9.35 -12.36 8.28
N ASN A 46 -10.54 -11.96 8.72
CA ASN A 46 -11.55 -11.40 7.82
C ASN A 46 -11.12 -10.03 7.26
N PHE A 47 -10.38 -9.23 8.05
CA PHE A 47 -9.80 -7.99 7.56
C PHE A 47 -8.73 -8.24 6.50
N LYS A 48 -7.80 -9.18 6.73
CA LYS A 48 -6.79 -9.59 5.73
C LYS A 48 -7.43 -10.10 4.45
N LYS A 49 -8.45 -10.96 4.54
CA LYS A 49 -9.20 -11.47 3.39
C LYS A 49 -9.84 -10.34 2.58
N ARG A 50 -10.43 -9.34 3.22
CA ARG A 50 -11.03 -8.18 2.53
C ARG A 50 -9.98 -7.31 1.84
N ILE A 51 -8.83 -7.10 2.46
CA ILE A 51 -7.70 -6.40 1.82
C ILE A 51 -7.23 -7.17 0.58
N PHE A 52 -7.04 -8.49 0.70
CA PHE A 52 -6.61 -9.34 -0.39
C PHE A 52 -7.62 -9.30 -1.56
N LEU A 53 -8.92 -9.44 -1.27
CA LEU A 53 -9.96 -9.36 -2.29
C LEU A 53 -9.91 -8.01 -3.03
N ALA A 54 -9.87 -6.89 -2.29
CA ALA A 54 -9.83 -5.55 -2.88
C ALA A 54 -8.58 -5.31 -3.76
N LEU A 55 -7.43 -5.88 -3.39
CA LEU A 55 -6.20 -5.80 -4.17
C LEU A 55 -6.26 -6.65 -5.45
N ASN A 56 -6.83 -7.86 -5.39
CA ASN A 56 -6.97 -8.72 -6.58
C ASN A 56 -7.98 -8.13 -7.57
N THR A 57 -9.12 -7.61 -7.10
CA THR A 57 -10.11 -6.96 -7.98
C THR A 57 -9.54 -5.74 -8.70
N LYS A 58 -8.63 -4.97 -8.07
CA LYS A 58 -7.92 -3.88 -8.75
C LYS A 58 -7.02 -4.40 -9.88
N ARG A 59 -6.27 -5.47 -9.62
CA ARG A 59 -5.37 -6.09 -10.60
C ARG A 59 -6.11 -6.66 -11.80
N GLU A 60 -7.27 -7.27 -11.58
CA GLU A 60 -8.15 -7.77 -12.66
C GLU A 60 -8.67 -6.62 -13.52
N LYS A 61 -9.11 -5.52 -12.91
CA LYS A 61 -9.55 -4.32 -13.65
C LYS A 61 -8.43 -3.73 -14.50
N GLU A 62 -7.22 -3.61 -13.95
CA GLU A 62 -6.06 -3.12 -14.68
C GLU A 62 -5.73 -4.02 -15.88
N GLN A 63 -5.75 -5.35 -15.70
CA GLN A 63 -5.55 -6.30 -16.79
C GLN A 63 -6.61 -6.17 -17.90
N VAL A 64 -7.89 -6.04 -17.53
CA VAL A 64 -8.99 -5.86 -18.50
C VAL A 64 -8.85 -4.54 -19.27
N VAL A 65 -8.33 -3.48 -18.63
CA VAL A 65 -8.08 -2.20 -19.32
C VAL A 65 -6.89 -2.33 -20.27
N LEU A 66 -5.80 -2.95 -19.84
CA LEU A 66 -4.61 -3.17 -20.67
C LEU A 66 -4.89 -4.06 -21.88
N SER A 67 -5.78 -5.05 -21.76
CA SER A 67 -6.15 -5.92 -22.89
C SER A 67 -7.05 -5.24 -23.93
N ARG A 68 -7.54 -4.03 -23.65
CA ARG A 68 -8.39 -3.22 -24.56
C ARG A 68 -7.59 -2.12 -25.27
N LEU A 69 -6.33 -1.92 -24.89
CA LEU A 69 -5.37 -1.07 -25.59
C LEU A 69 -4.65 -1.91 -26.65
#